data_AF-Q9ND25-F1
#
_entry.id   AF-Q9ND25-F1
#
_cell.length_a   1.000
_cell.length_b   1.000
_cell.length_c   1.000
_cell.angle_alpha   90.00
_cell.angle_beta   90.00
_cell.angle_gamma   90.00
#
_symmetry.space_group_name_H-M   'P 1'
#
loop_
_entity.id
_entity.type
_entity.pdbx_description
1 polymer ?
#
loop_
_entity_poly.entity_id
_entity_poly.type
_entity_poly.pdbx_seq_one_letter_code
_entity_poly.pdbx_strand_id
1 'polypeptide(L)' 'PYRRLHVCDQHLEHIKHDKITTHNLLADVCQAAKFEAESLKTYRAQYQDKYGDTVSPICTVLARSFADIG' A
#
# COMPACT_ATOMS: atom_id res chain seq x y z
N PRO A 1 -13.56 0.73 -0.07
CA PRO A 1 -13.05 2.13 -0.04
C PRO A 1 -12.44 2.49 -1.40
N TYR A 2 -12.58 3.72 -1.90
CA TYR A 2 -12.07 4.10 -3.23
C TYR A 2 -10.57 3.81 -3.40
N ARG A 3 -9.80 3.96 -2.32
CA ARG A 3 -8.36 3.64 -2.29
C ARG A 3 -8.05 2.16 -2.53
N ARG A 4 -8.85 1.25 -1.96
CA ARG A 4 -8.67 -0.21 -2.13
C ARG A 4 -8.84 -0.66 -3.59
N LEU A 5 -9.59 0.10 -4.38
CA LEU A 5 -9.77 -0.18 -5.81
C LEU A 5 -8.53 0.17 -6.64
N HIS A 6 -7.58 0.92 -6.07
CA HIS A 6 -6.41 1.46 -6.75
C HIS A 6 -5.13 1.20 -5.96
N VAL A 7 -5.06 0.04 -5.27
CA VAL A 7 -3.84 -0.40 -4.58
C VAL A 7 -2.74 -0.61 -5.63
N CYS A 8 -1.50 -0.28 -5.28
CA CYS A 8 -0.35 -0.46 -6.16
C CYS A 8 0.14 -1.93 -6.17
N ASP A 9 -0.74 -2.89 -6.49
CA ASP A 9 -0.49 -4.34 -6.45
C ASP A 9 -0.46 -5.03 -7.82
N GLN A 10 -0.58 -4.29 -8.92
CA GLN A 10 -0.54 -4.84 -10.29
C GLN A 10 0.67 -5.76 -10.55
N HIS A 11 1.80 -5.49 -9.91
CA HIS A 11 2.99 -6.36 -10.02
C HIS A 11 2.74 -7.74 -9.41
N LEU A 12 2.00 -7.81 -8.29
CA LEU A 12 1.57 -9.04 -7.62
C LEU A 12 0.56 -9.82 -8.48
N GLU A 13 -0.38 -9.13 -9.12
CA GLU A 13 -1.38 -9.76 -10.00
C GLU A 13 -0.74 -10.43 -11.23
N HIS A 14 0.43 -9.94 -11.67
CA HIS A 14 1.13 -10.40 -12.87
C HIS A 14 2.33 -11.32 -12.57
N ILE A 15 2.50 -11.77 -11.33
CA ILE A 15 3.57 -12.71 -10.99
C ILE A 15 3.32 -14.03 -11.73
N LYS A 16 4.35 -14.52 -12.43
CA LYS A 16 4.29 -15.83 -13.05
C LYS A 16 4.46 -16.92 -12.00
N HIS A 17 3.64 -17.97 -12.08
CA HIS A 17 3.60 -19.06 -11.11
C HIS A 17 4.98 -19.72 -10.89
N ASP A 18 5.80 -19.83 -11.94
CA ASP A 18 7.16 -20.37 -11.92
C ASP A 18 8.18 -19.50 -11.15
N LYS A 19 7.84 -18.23 -10.89
CA LYS A 19 8.68 -17.28 -10.14
C LYS A 19 8.26 -17.11 -8.68
N ILE A 20 7.13 -17.70 -8.26
CA ILE A 20 6.65 -17.63 -6.89
C ILE A 20 7.53 -18.54 -6.02
N THR A 21 8.58 -17.96 -5.46
CA THR A 21 9.34 -18.52 -4.34
C THR A 21 9.10 -17.65 -3.11
N THR A 22 9.32 -18.17 -1.90
CA THR A 22 9.11 -17.41 -0.65
C THR A 22 9.89 -16.09 -0.65
N HIS A 23 11.10 -16.07 -1.23
CA HIS A 23 11.94 -14.88 -1.30
C HIS A 23 11.47 -13.88 -2.37
N ASN A 24 11.06 -14.36 -3.55
CA ASN A 24 10.56 -13.48 -4.60
C ASN A 24 9.21 -12.87 -4.21
N LEU A 25 8.31 -13.66 -3.62
CA LEU A 25 7.01 -13.19 -3.14
C LEU A 25 7.17 -12.10 -2.07
N LEU A 26 8.08 -12.29 -1.11
CA LEU A 26 8.36 -11.27 -0.10
C LEU A 26 8.90 -9.98 -0.73
N ALA A 27 9.79 -10.09 -1.72
CA ALA A 27 10.32 -8.93 -2.43
C ALA A 27 9.22 -8.18 -3.19
N ASP A 28 8.34 -8.89 -3.88
CA ASP A 28 7.23 -8.29 -4.64
C ASP A 28 6.22 -7.62 -3.71
N VAL A 29 5.90 -8.24 -2.57
CA VAL A 29 5.02 -7.63 -1.54
C VAL A 29 5.65 -6.37 -0.94
N CYS A 30 6.95 -6.40 -0.63
CA CYS A 30 7.66 -5.20 -0.15
C CYS A 30 7.67 -4.09 -1.21
N GLN A 31 7.80 -4.45 -2.48
CA GLN A 31 7.81 -3.50 -3.58
C GLN A 31 6.43 -2.86 -3.77
N ALA A 32 5.35 -3.64 -3.69
CA ALA A 32 3.97 -3.13 -3.72
C ALA A 32 3.70 -2.17 -2.54
N ALA A 33 4.11 -2.56 -1.32
CA ALA A 33 3.97 -1.71 -0.13
C ALA A 33 4.76 -0.39 -0.25
N LYS A 34 5.95 -0.42 -0.86
CA LYS A 34 6.73 0.79 -1.12
C LYS A 34 6.01 1.73 -2.09
N PHE A 35 5.51 1.21 -3.21
CA PHE A 35 4.81 2.05 -4.20
C PHE A 35 3.50 2.62 -3.64
N GLU A 36 2.75 1.84 -2.88
CA GLU A 36 1.55 2.29 -2.19
C GLU A 36 1.88 3.39 -1.16
N ALA A 37 2.99 3.28 -0.43
CA ALA A 37 3.42 4.33 0.47
C ALA A 37 3.87 5.62 -0.27
N GLU A 38 4.57 5.49 -1.39
CA GLU A 38 5.00 6.61 -2.23
C GLU A 38 3.81 7.35 -2.85
N SER A 39 2.80 6.62 -3.34
CA SER A 39 1.58 7.20 -3.91
C SER A 39 0.83 8.03 -2.86
N LEU A 40 0.77 7.56 -1.61
CA LEU A 40 0.06 8.21 -0.50
C LEU A 40 0.81 9.41 0.09
N LYS A 41 2.13 9.52 -0.09
CA LYS A 41 2.94 10.62 0.45
C LYS A 41 2.47 11.99 -0.06
N THR A 42 2.03 12.06 -1.32
CA THR A 42 1.54 13.30 -1.95
C THR A 42 0.21 13.78 -1.36
N TYR A 43 -0.57 12.88 -0.77
CA TYR A 43 -1.88 13.16 -0.17
C TYR A 43 -1.82 13.45 1.33
N ARG A 44 -0.61 13.59 1.91
CA ARG A 44 -0.41 13.78 3.35
C ARG A 44 -1.27 14.92 3.94
N ALA A 45 -1.27 16.08 3.28
CA ALA A 45 -2.04 17.24 3.73
C ALA A 45 -3.56 16.95 3.75
N GLN A 46 -4.08 16.30 2.70
CA GLN A 46 -5.50 15.93 2.63
C GLN A 46 -5.89 14.95 3.74
N TYR A 47 -5.00 14.03 4.11
CA TYR A 47 -5.25 13.12 5.22
C TYR A 47 -5.15 13.80 6.58
N GLN A 48 -4.28 14.80 6.73
CA GLN A 48 -4.25 15.63 7.93
C GLN A 48 -5.53 16.46 8.09
N ASP A 49 -6.07 17.04 7.03
CA ASP A 49 -7.33 17.77 7.11
C ASP A 49 -8.52 16.84 7.39
N LYS A 50 -8.53 15.65 6.77
CA LYS A 50 -9.64 14.68 6.89
C LYS A 50 -9.64 13.91 8.21
N TYR A 51 -8.48 13.70 8.81
CA TYR A 51 -8.28 12.88 10.01
C TYR A 51 -7.46 13.63 11.07
N GLY A 52 -7.59 14.96 11.15
CA GLY A 52 -6.78 15.83 12.00
C GLY A 52 -6.82 15.50 13.50
N ASP A 53 -7.88 14.83 13.94
CA ASP A 53 -8.04 14.35 15.33
C ASP A 53 -7.19 13.11 15.65
N THR A 54 -6.58 12.48 14.64
CA THR A 54 -5.72 11.31 14.83
C THR A 54 -4.26 11.75 14.99
N VAL A 55 -3.55 11.11 15.94
CA VAL A 55 -2.14 11.43 16.25
C VAL A 55 -1.21 11.19 15.04
N SER A 56 -1.59 10.31 14.12
CA SER A 56 -0.85 10.09 12.87
C SER A 56 -1.75 9.62 11.72
N PRO A 57 -2.43 10.54 11.02
CA PRO A 57 -3.43 10.20 10.01
C PRO A 57 -2.83 9.47 8.81
N ILE A 58 -1.58 9.80 8.44
CA ILE A 58 -0.87 9.10 7.38
C ILE A 58 -0.54 7.65 7.77
N CYS A 59 -0.17 7.37 9.03
CA CYS A 59 0.10 6.02 9.49
C CYS A 59 -1.17 5.17 9.51
N THR A 60 -2.33 5.75 9.86
CA THR A 60 -3.62 5.05 9.77
C THR A 60 -3.97 4.66 8.34
N VAL A 61 -3.68 5.53 7.38
CA VAL A 61 -3.89 5.26 5.96
C VAL A 61 -2.95 4.14 5.49
N LEU A 62 -1.65 4.23 5.81
CA LEU A 62 -0.66 3.20 5.46
C LEU A 62 -0.99 1.83 6.07
N ALA A 63 -1.42 1.78 7.33
CA ALA A 63 -1.79 0.52 7.99
C ALA A 63 -3.00 -0.15 7.31
N ARG A 64 -3.98 0.63 6.86
CA ARG A 64 -5.12 0.11 6.08
C ARG A 64 -4.67 -0.43 4.71
N SER A 65 -3.76 0.29 4.04
CA SER A 65 -3.22 -0.18 2.75
C SER A 65 -2.37 -1.46 2.93
N PHE A 66 -1.60 -1.60 4.01
CA PHE A 66 -0.89 -2.84 4.32
C PHE A 66 -1.85 -4.02 4.54
N ALA A 67 -2.96 -3.80 5.24
CA ALA A 67 -4.01 -4.81 5.43
C ALA A 67 -4.83 -5.12 4.17
N ASP A 68 -4.75 -4.28 3.13
CA ASP A 68 -5.35 -4.56 1.82
C ASP A 68 -4.37 -5.35 0.90
N ILE A 69 -3.05 -5.29 1.16
CA ILE A 69 -2.02 -6.06 0.43
C ILE A 69 -1.85 -7.48 0.99
N GLY A 70 -1.95 -7.67 2.30
CA GLY A 70 -1.78 -8.96 2.99
C GLY A 70 -3.09 -9.72 3.18
#